data_AF-A0A7C4QU35-F1
#
_entry.id   AF-A0A7C4QU35-F1
#
_cell.length_a   1.000
_cell.length_b   1.000
_cell.length_c   1.000
_cell.angle_alpha   90.00
_cell.angle_beta   90.00
_cell.angle_gamma   90.00
#
_symmetry.space_group_name_H-M   'P 1'
#
loop_
_entity.id
_entity.type
_entity.pdbx_description
1 polymer ?
#
loop_
_entity_poly.entity_id
_entity_poly.type
_entity_poly.pdbx_seq_one_letter_code
_entity_poly.pdbx_strand_id
1 'polypeptide(L)'
;MENASIACPKCRLALAPAEFNPETYSACPNCLTELKMETFPALLAPPAPIRAGEAIVMEGEASCFYHPAKKAVIPCANCGRFLCALCDIDLHGDHYCPSCIESGRSKGKFSALTHEHTHYDDLALTLAVAGFLTCGLTAPVALYLAIRYWKRPGGPIPRSKVRLILALFFAVLAMAATTVVVVLNLFEN
;
A
#
# COMPACT_ATOMS: atom_id res chain seq x y z
N MET A 1 5.83 -34.88 -6.20
CA MET A 1 6.40 -33.63 -5.64
C MET A 1 7.22 -33.02 -6.74
N GLU A 2 6.60 -32.19 -7.59
CA GLU A 2 7.34 -31.42 -8.59
C GLU A 2 8.04 -30.29 -7.86
N ASN A 3 9.37 -30.38 -7.74
CA ASN A 3 10.16 -29.28 -7.24
C ASN A 3 9.99 -28.11 -8.22
N ALA A 4 9.60 -26.94 -7.71
CA ALA A 4 9.54 -25.73 -8.52
C ALA A 4 10.92 -25.47 -9.14
N SER A 5 11.05 -25.71 -10.45
CA SER A 5 12.31 -25.61 -11.16
C SER A 5 12.30 -24.38 -12.08
N ILE A 6 13.24 -23.47 -11.87
CA ILE A 6 13.50 -22.37 -12.79
C ILE A 6 14.50 -22.85 -13.83
N ALA A 7 14.20 -22.59 -15.11
CA ALA A 7 15.07 -22.95 -16.21
C ALA A 7 15.88 -21.75 -16.71
N CYS A 8 17.12 -22.00 -17.13
CA CYS A 8 17.92 -20.99 -17.83
C CYS A 8 17.20 -20.57 -19.13
N PRO A 9 17.04 -19.26 -19.40
CA PRO A 9 16.32 -18.79 -20.60
C PRO A 9 17.05 -19.13 -21.91
N LYS A 10 18.37 -19.34 -21.88
CA LYS A 10 19.17 -19.62 -23.07
C LYS A 10 19.29 -21.11 -23.39
N CYS A 11 19.67 -21.93 -22.40
CA CYS A 11 19.92 -23.36 -22.62
C CYS A 11 18.83 -24.27 -22.08
N ARG A 12 17.82 -23.71 -21.38
CA ARG A 12 16.71 -24.44 -20.73
C ARG A 12 17.14 -25.47 -19.68
N LEU A 13 18.38 -25.40 -19.20
CA LEU A 13 18.81 -26.22 -18.06
C LEU A 13 17.99 -25.83 -16.82
N ALA A 14 17.42 -26.82 -16.14
CA ALA A 14 16.80 -26.64 -14.84
C ALA A 14 17.87 -26.34 -13.78
N LEU A 15 17.75 -25.20 -13.10
CA LEU A 15 18.70 -24.73 -12.11
C LEU A 15 18.31 -25.23 -10.71
N ALA A 16 19.32 -25.52 -9.89
CA ALA A 16 19.10 -26.03 -8.54
C ALA A 16 18.58 -24.91 -7.61
N PRO A 17 17.70 -25.20 -6.64
CA PRO A 17 17.21 -24.20 -5.68
C PRO A 17 18.30 -23.48 -4.89
N ALA A 18 19.45 -24.12 -4.68
CA ALA A 18 20.60 -23.51 -4.00
C ALA A 18 21.24 -22.35 -4.79
N GLU A 19 20.95 -22.24 -6.08
CA GLU A 19 21.46 -21.18 -6.96
C GLU A 19 20.48 -20.00 -7.09
N PHE A 20 19.35 -20.04 -6.38
CA PHE A 20 18.36 -18.96 -6.39
C PHE A 20 18.76 -17.85 -5.42
N ASN A 21 18.40 -16.61 -5.74
CA ASN A 21 18.70 -15.41 -4.94
C ASN A 21 20.20 -15.16 -4.68
N PRO A 22 21.10 -15.26 -5.68
CA PRO A 22 22.48 -14.85 -5.47
C PRO A 22 22.56 -13.33 -5.27
N GLU A 23 23.47 -12.88 -4.39
CA GLU A 23 23.74 -11.46 -4.14
C GLU A 23 24.17 -10.70 -5.40
N THR A 24 24.83 -11.41 -6.32
CA THR A 24 25.33 -10.91 -7.60
C THR A 24 24.89 -11.80 -8.76
N TYR A 25 25.19 -11.39 -10.00
CA TYR A 25 25.01 -12.26 -11.16
C TYR A 25 25.84 -13.55 -10.99
N SER A 26 25.25 -14.70 -11.31
CA SER A 26 25.91 -16.00 -11.35
C SER A 26 25.87 -16.56 -12.78
N ALA A 27 26.91 -17.26 -13.19
CA ALA A 27 26.94 -17.89 -14.51
C ALA A 27 26.14 -19.19 -14.52
N CYS A 28 25.37 -19.42 -15.58
CA CYS A 28 24.72 -20.72 -15.80
C CYS A 28 25.77 -21.84 -15.92
N PRO A 29 25.65 -22.96 -15.19
CA PRO A 29 26.64 -24.02 -15.19
C PRO A 29 26.79 -24.76 -16.54
N ASN A 30 25.83 -24.61 -17.46
CA ASN A 30 25.88 -25.24 -18.78
C ASN A 30 26.28 -24.29 -19.91
N CYS A 31 25.68 -23.10 -20.00
CA CYS A 31 25.92 -22.19 -21.12
C CYS A 31 26.68 -20.90 -20.75
N LEU A 32 27.13 -20.79 -19.50
CA LEU A 32 27.93 -19.69 -18.95
C LEU A 32 27.32 -18.28 -19.13
N THR A 33 26.03 -18.22 -19.43
CA THR A 33 25.32 -16.95 -19.51
C THR A 33 25.12 -16.41 -18.11
N GLU A 34 25.41 -15.12 -17.91
CA GLU A 34 25.19 -14.46 -16.63
C GLU A 34 23.69 -14.34 -16.35
N LEU A 35 23.28 -14.81 -15.18
CA LEU A 35 21.90 -14.82 -14.72
C LEU A 35 21.81 -14.17 -13.35
N LYS A 36 20.73 -13.42 -13.11
CA LYS A 36 20.31 -13.00 -11.78
C LYS A 36 18.88 -13.47 -11.58
N MET A 37 18.66 -14.27 -10.54
CA MET A 37 17.36 -14.86 -10.25
C MET A 37 16.90 -14.40 -8.88
N GLU A 38 15.77 -13.70 -8.83
CA GLU A 38 15.11 -13.29 -7.60
C GLU A 38 13.78 -14.06 -7.50
N THR A 39 13.66 -14.86 -6.46
CA THR A 39 12.58 -15.79 -6.19
C THR A 39 12.03 -15.50 -4.80
N PHE A 40 10.71 -15.55 -4.68
CA PHE A 40 10.08 -15.47 -3.38
C PHE A 40 10.25 -16.79 -2.62
N PRO A 41 10.38 -16.77 -1.28
CA PRO A 41 10.41 -17.99 -0.46
C PRO A 41 9.23 -18.94 -0.73
N ALA A 42 8.08 -18.37 -1.14
CA ALA A 42 6.89 -19.11 -1.52
C ALA A 42 7.10 -20.11 -2.67
N LEU A 43 8.10 -19.90 -3.53
CA LEU A 43 8.41 -20.82 -4.64
C LEU A 43 8.92 -22.18 -4.13
N LEU A 44 9.68 -22.17 -3.03
CA LEU A 44 10.26 -23.37 -2.42
C LEU A 44 9.41 -23.91 -1.26
N ALA A 45 8.44 -23.13 -0.80
CA ALA A 45 7.52 -23.55 0.25
C ALA A 45 6.63 -24.69 -0.26
N PRO A 46 6.35 -25.72 0.57
CA PRO A 46 5.33 -26.70 0.23
C PRO A 46 3.99 -25.96 0.06
N PRO A 47 3.14 -26.37 -0.90
CA PRO A 47 1.84 -25.75 -1.08
C PRO A 47 1.07 -25.84 0.23
N ALA A 48 0.64 -24.68 0.73
CA ALA A 48 -0.21 -24.64 1.91
C ALA A 48 -1.49 -25.46 1.65
N PRO A 49 -2.03 -26.15 2.66
CA PRO A 49 -3.29 -26.86 2.51
C PRO A 49 -4.38 -25.86 2.06
N ILE A 50 -4.89 -26.08 0.84
CA ILE A 50 -5.94 -25.25 0.28
C ILE A 50 -7.22 -25.53 1.07
N ARG A 51 -7.82 -24.49 1.66
CA ARG A 51 -9.20 -24.55 2.17
C ARG A 51 -10.16 -24.60 0.98
N ALA A 52 -10.34 -25.78 0.41
CA ALA A 52 -11.34 -25.99 -0.63
C ALA A 52 -12.74 -25.82 -0.03
N GLY A 53 -13.67 -25.23 -0.79
CA GLY A 53 -15.07 -25.22 -0.39
C GLY A 53 -15.62 -26.63 -0.30
N GLU A 54 -16.24 -26.98 0.82
CA GLU A 54 -16.98 -28.24 0.99
C GLU A 54 -18.14 -28.32 0.00
N ALA A 55 -18.45 -29.52 -0.48
CA ALA A 55 -19.65 -29.74 -1.30
C ALA A 55 -20.90 -29.72 -0.42
N ILE A 56 -22.05 -29.42 -1.01
CA ILE A 56 -23.34 -29.62 -0.35
C ILE A 56 -23.62 -31.12 -0.30
N VAL A 57 -23.87 -31.65 0.88
CA VAL A 57 -24.09 -33.09 1.10
C VAL A 57 -25.52 -33.39 1.56
N MET A 58 -26.21 -32.41 2.17
CA MET A 58 -27.57 -32.60 2.70
C MET A 58 -28.55 -31.55 2.15
N GLU A 59 -29.81 -31.96 1.97
CA GLU A 59 -30.91 -31.03 1.74
C GLU A 59 -31.07 -30.10 2.96
N GLY A 60 -31.07 -28.79 2.72
CA GLY A 60 -31.16 -27.76 3.76
C GLY A 60 -29.87 -27.00 4.04
N GLU A 61 -28.73 -27.41 3.48
CA GLU A 61 -27.50 -26.62 3.56
C GLU A 61 -27.55 -25.40 2.65
N ALA A 62 -27.15 -24.24 3.17
CA ALA A 62 -27.02 -23.03 2.37
C ALA A 62 -25.89 -23.19 1.35
N SER A 63 -26.13 -22.74 0.12
CA SER A 63 -25.13 -22.75 -0.96
C SER A 63 -24.39 -21.42 -1.06
N CYS A 64 -23.15 -21.46 -1.55
CA CYS A 64 -22.40 -20.26 -1.87
C CYS A 64 -23.03 -19.54 -3.07
N PHE A 65 -23.14 -18.22 -2.96
CA PHE A 65 -23.70 -17.36 -4.01
C PHE A 65 -22.98 -17.52 -5.36
N TYR A 66 -21.65 -17.71 -5.34
CA TYR A 66 -20.84 -17.86 -6.57
C TYR A 66 -20.73 -19.31 -7.04
N HIS A 67 -20.83 -20.26 -6.12
CA HIS A 67 -20.60 -21.67 -6.38
C HIS A 67 -21.76 -22.48 -5.79
N PRO A 68 -22.85 -22.70 -6.54
CA PRO A 68 -24.05 -23.36 -6.03
C PRO A 68 -23.82 -24.77 -5.50
N ALA A 69 -22.80 -25.48 -6.02
CA ALA A 69 -22.43 -26.82 -5.57
C ALA A 69 -21.59 -26.84 -4.26
N LYS A 70 -21.25 -25.67 -3.73
CA LYS A 70 -20.40 -25.54 -2.54
C LYS A 70 -21.21 -25.04 -1.36
N LYS A 71 -21.01 -25.67 -0.21
CA LYS A 71 -21.62 -25.29 1.05
C LYS A 71 -21.14 -23.90 1.47
N ALA A 72 -22.08 -23.06 1.86
CA ALA A 72 -21.79 -21.79 2.49
C ALA A 72 -21.41 -22.00 3.96
N VAL A 73 -20.37 -21.31 4.39
CA VAL A 73 -19.85 -21.34 5.76
C VAL A 73 -20.10 -20.03 6.49
N ILE A 74 -20.20 -18.91 5.76
CA ILE A 74 -20.35 -17.58 6.35
C ILE A 74 -21.10 -16.60 5.42
N PRO A 75 -21.94 -15.69 5.94
CA PRO A 75 -22.45 -14.57 5.16
C PRO A 75 -21.45 -13.40 5.09
N CYS A 76 -21.44 -12.68 3.97
CA CYS A 76 -20.65 -11.46 3.79
C CYS A 76 -21.16 -10.34 4.73
N ALA A 77 -20.25 -9.70 5.47
CA ALA A 77 -20.56 -8.62 6.41
C ALA A 77 -21.20 -7.39 5.75
N ASN A 78 -20.90 -7.11 4.47
CA ASN A 78 -21.41 -5.92 3.79
C ASN A 78 -22.72 -6.14 3.00
N CYS A 79 -22.89 -7.29 2.34
CA CYS A 79 -24.04 -7.54 1.46
C CYS A 79 -24.89 -8.76 1.83
N GLY A 80 -24.51 -9.51 2.86
CA GLY A 80 -25.24 -10.68 3.35
C GLY A 80 -25.18 -11.93 2.46
N ARG A 81 -24.50 -11.88 1.30
CA ARG A 81 -24.34 -13.06 0.42
C ARG A 81 -23.63 -14.20 1.16
N PHE A 82 -24.14 -15.42 1.00
CA PHE A 82 -23.53 -16.63 1.53
C PHE A 82 -22.26 -17.02 0.75
N LEU A 83 -21.17 -17.33 1.47
CA LEU A 83 -19.85 -17.62 0.93
C LEU A 83 -19.38 -19.00 1.37
N CYS A 84 -18.79 -19.76 0.46
CA CYS A 84 -18.01 -20.94 0.81
C CYS A 84 -16.62 -20.54 1.32
N ALA A 85 -15.90 -21.46 1.94
CA ALA A 85 -14.55 -21.23 2.49
C ALA A 85 -13.53 -20.69 1.45
N LEU A 86 -13.77 -20.88 0.15
CA LEU A 86 -12.93 -20.34 -0.91
C LEU A 86 -13.27 -18.88 -1.28
N CYS A 87 -14.54 -18.50 -1.16
CA CYS A 87 -15.00 -17.14 -1.49
C CYS A 87 -14.96 -16.20 -0.28
N ASP A 88 -14.65 -16.74 0.90
CA ASP A 88 -14.51 -15.99 2.14
C ASP A 88 -13.16 -15.27 2.17
N ILE A 89 -13.20 -13.94 2.21
CA ILE A 89 -12.02 -13.09 2.36
C ILE A 89 -12.09 -12.45 3.74
N ASP A 90 -11.22 -12.91 4.65
CA ASP A 90 -11.02 -12.31 5.96
C ASP A 90 -10.20 -11.02 5.82
N LEU A 91 -10.78 -9.91 6.27
CA LEU A 91 -10.13 -8.62 6.38
C LEU A 91 -10.39 -8.04 7.78
N HIS A 92 -9.36 -8.08 8.63
CA HIS A 92 -9.43 -7.62 10.02
C HIS A 92 -10.50 -8.33 10.87
N GLY A 93 -10.76 -9.62 10.61
CA GLY A 93 -11.75 -10.41 11.33
C GLY A 93 -13.17 -10.28 10.80
N ASP A 94 -13.40 -9.42 9.80
CA ASP A 94 -14.65 -9.36 9.05
C ASP A 94 -14.53 -10.16 7.76
N HIS A 95 -15.64 -10.79 7.36
CA HIS A 95 -15.71 -11.69 6.22
C HIS A 95 -16.42 -11.01 5.04
N TYR A 96 -15.71 -10.87 3.91
CA TYR A 96 -16.21 -10.16 2.74
C TYR A 96 -16.20 -11.04 1.49
N CYS A 97 -17.16 -10.77 0.60
CA CYS A 97 -17.18 -11.40 -0.72
C CYS A 97 -16.26 -10.66 -1.71
N PRO A 98 -15.78 -11.34 -2.77
CA PRO A 98 -14.87 -10.73 -3.75
C PRO A 98 -15.43 -9.44 -4.36
N SER A 99 -16.73 -9.40 -4.68
CA SER A 99 -17.34 -8.20 -5.26
C SER A 99 -17.42 -7.02 -4.29
N CYS A 100 -17.55 -7.28 -2.98
CA CYS A 100 -17.56 -6.22 -1.98
C CYS A 100 -16.15 -5.67 -1.76
N ILE A 101 -15.13 -6.52 -1.74
CA ILE A 101 -13.73 -6.08 -1.68
C ILE A 101 -13.37 -5.23 -2.90
N GLU A 102 -13.71 -5.68 -4.11
CA GLU A 102 -13.42 -4.94 -5.34
C GLU A 102 -14.12 -3.57 -5.38
N SER A 103 -15.41 -3.53 -5.06
CA SER A 103 -16.18 -2.28 -5.01
C SER A 103 -15.80 -1.38 -3.83
N GLY A 104 -15.31 -1.95 -2.72
CA GLY A 104 -14.81 -1.20 -1.57
C GLY A 104 -13.43 -0.59 -1.81
N ARG A 105 -12.58 -1.26 -2.59
CA ARG A 105 -11.30 -0.73 -3.08
C ARG A 105 -11.52 0.52 -3.93
N SER A 106 -12.44 0.48 -4.90
CA SER A 106 -12.69 1.64 -5.77
C SER A 106 -13.35 2.81 -5.06
N LYS A 107 -14.08 2.55 -3.96
CA LYS A 107 -14.79 3.57 -3.18
C LYS A 107 -14.03 4.04 -1.93
N GLY A 108 -12.82 3.54 -1.66
CA GLY A 108 -12.03 3.89 -0.48
C GLY A 108 -12.72 3.56 0.86
N LYS A 109 -13.64 2.59 0.88
CA LYS A 109 -14.47 2.27 2.07
C LYS A 109 -13.75 1.39 3.08
N PHE A 110 -12.70 0.68 2.67
CA PHE A 110 -11.87 -0.12 3.56
C PHE A 110 -10.57 0.63 3.83
N SER A 111 -10.40 1.13 5.05
CA SER A 111 -9.16 1.80 5.51
C SER A 111 -7.94 0.90 5.30
N ALA A 112 -8.12 -0.42 5.45
CA ALA A 112 -7.10 -1.45 5.23
C ALA A 112 -6.58 -1.57 3.78
N LEU A 113 -7.39 -1.18 2.79
CA LEU A 113 -7.06 -1.25 1.36
C LEU A 113 -6.70 0.12 0.78
N THR A 114 -6.63 1.15 1.63
CA THR A 114 -6.31 2.51 1.19
C THR A 114 -4.80 2.62 1.00
N HIS A 115 -4.34 2.47 -0.23
CA HIS A 115 -2.92 2.52 -0.61
C HIS A 115 -2.38 3.95 -0.71
N GLU A 116 -3.20 4.96 -0.46
CA GLU A 116 -2.82 6.37 -0.57
C GLU A 116 -3.01 7.08 0.77
N HIS A 117 -1.89 7.50 1.35
CA HIS A 117 -1.88 8.42 2.48
C HIS A 117 -1.23 9.71 2.02
N THR A 118 -2.00 10.78 1.91
CA THR A 118 -1.45 12.10 1.61
C THR A 118 -0.55 12.56 2.76
N HIS A 119 0.73 12.77 2.47
CA HIS A 119 1.70 13.24 3.45
C HIS A 119 1.57 14.76 3.66
N TYR A 120 0.64 15.16 4.53
CA TYR A 120 0.42 16.57 4.87
C TYR A 120 1.69 17.26 5.40
N ASP A 121 2.57 16.54 6.09
CA ASP A 121 3.85 17.07 6.59
C ASP A 121 4.77 17.53 5.44
N ASP A 122 4.81 16.76 4.35
CA ASP A 122 5.64 17.04 3.18
C ASP A 122 5.04 18.17 2.34
N LEU A 123 3.71 18.16 2.20
CA LEU A 123 2.97 19.25 1.56
C LEU A 123 3.13 20.57 2.32
N ALA A 124 3.00 20.56 3.65
CA ALA A 124 3.14 21.75 4.48
C ALA A 124 4.56 22.33 4.41
N LEU A 125 5.59 21.48 4.46
CA LEU A 125 6.97 21.92 4.34
C LEU A 125 7.27 22.49 2.95
N THR A 126 6.81 21.80 1.89
CA THR A 126 7.00 22.25 0.50
C THR A 126 6.33 23.60 0.26
N LEU A 127 5.11 23.80 0.75
CA LEU A 127 4.39 25.07 0.65
C LEU A 127 5.02 26.18 1.49
N ALA A 128 5.58 25.86 2.66
CA ALA A 128 6.29 26.82 3.50
C ALA A 128 7.57 27.32 2.81
N VAL A 129 8.35 26.41 2.21
CA VAL A 129 9.57 26.75 1.45
C VAL A 129 9.21 27.53 0.17
N ALA A 130 8.17 27.10 -0.56
CA ALA A 130 7.69 27.84 -1.73
C ALA A 130 7.19 29.25 -1.39
N GLY A 131 6.76 29.48 -0.15
CA GLY A 131 6.35 30.80 0.35
C GLY A 131 7.46 31.83 0.26
N PHE A 132 8.71 31.43 0.48
CA PHE A 132 9.85 32.33 0.32
C PHE A 132 10.07 32.76 -1.14
N LEU A 133 9.80 31.86 -2.09
CA LEU A 133 9.97 32.13 -3.52
C LEU A 133 8.81 32.93 -4.12
N THR A 134 7.60 32.74 -3.57
CA THR A 134 6.35 33.31 -4.11
C THR A 134 5.86 34.55 -3.34
N CYS A 135 6.77 35.26 -2.67
CA CYS A 135 6.44 36.46 -1.89
C CYS A 135 5.35 36.21 -0.82
N GLY A 136 5.39 35.04 -0.18
CA GLY A 136 4.57 34.70 0.99
C GLY A 136 3.14 34.26 0.68
N LEU A 137 2.73 34.17 -0.58
CA LEU A 137 1.35 33.81 -0.94
C LEU A 137 0.94 32.42 -0.44
N THR A 138 1.86 31.46 -0.44
CA THR A 138 1.61 30.08 0.00
C THR A 138 1.81 29.88 1.51
N ALA A 139 2.36 30.85 2.23
CA ALA A 139 2.69 30.73 3.66
C ALA A 139 1.45 30.58 4.57
N PRO A 140 0.33 31.31 4.35
CA PRO A 140 -0.89 31.11 5.14
C PRO A 140 -1.50 29.71 4.96
N VAL A 141 -1.40 29.17 3.74
CA VAL A 141 -1.89 27.80 3.43
C VAL A 141 -1.03 26.76 4.15
N ALA A 142 0.29 26.91 4.12
CA ALA A 142 1.22 26.04 4.86
C ALA A 142 0.95 26.08 6.37
N LEU A 143 0.76 27.27 6.94
CA LEU A 143 0.43 27.47 8.35
C LEU A 143 -0.89 26.80 8.74
N TYR A 144 -1.93 26.98 7.93
CA TYR A 144 -3.22 26.33 8.13
C TYR A 144 -3.11 24.80 8.12
N LEU A 145 -2.39 24.24 7.15
CA LEU A 145 -2.20 22.80 7.04
C LEU A 145 -1.44 22.23 8.25
N ALA A 146 -0.38 22.90 8.70
CA ALA A 146 0.37 22.48 9.89
C ALA A 146 -0.53 22.44 11.14
N ILE A 147 -1.30 23.49 11.41
CA ILE A 147 -2.18 23.54 12.60
C ILE A 147 -3.31 22.52 12.49
N ARG A 148 -3.97 22.42 11.33
CA ARG A 148 -5.16 21.59 11.13
C ARG A 148 -4.85 20.09 11.17
N TYR A 149 -3.68 19.67 10.71
CA TYR A 149 -3.29 18.27 10.58
C TYR A 149 -2.34 17.79 11.68
N TRP A 150 -2.00 18.62 12.67
CA TRP A 150 -1.12 18.29 13.81
C TRP A 150 -1.51 17.02 14.61
N LYS A 151 -2.82 16.71 14.67
CA LYS A 151 -3.38 15.57 15.43
C LYS A 151 -3.66 14.33 14.58
N ARG A 152 -3.37 14.34 13.27
CA ARG A 152 -3.62 13.16 12.43
C ARG A 152 -2.55 12.09 12.66
N PRO A 153 -2.94 10.80 12.75
CA PRO A 153 -1.97 9.71 12.87
C PRO A 153 -1.07 9.68 11.64
N GLY A 154 0.23 9.45 11.85
CA GLY A 154 1.21 9.30 10.77
C GLY A 154 0.89 8.09 9.90
N GLY A 155 1.44 8.08 8.68
CA GLY A 155 1.31 6.94 7.76
C GLY A 155 2.02 5.68 8.28
N PRO A 156 2.01 4.59 7.50
CA PRO A 156 2.60 3.30 7.88
C PRO A 156 4.10 3.35 8.21
N ILE A 157 4.80 4.38 7.71
CA ILE A 157 6.21 4.62 7.97
C ILE A 157 6.34 5.50 9.22
N PRO A 158 7.08 5.05 10.26
CA PRO A 158 7.28 5.85 11.46
C PRO A 158 8.04 7.13 11.12
N ARG A 159 7.34 8.27 11.09
CA ARG A 159 7.92 9.59 10.89
C ARG A 159 7.66 10.48 12.09
N SER A 160 8.66 11.31 12.40
CA SER A 160 8.61 12.25 13.51
C SER A 160 7.86 13.52 13.11
N LYS A 161 7.23 14.18 14.09
CA LYS A 161 6.55 15.47 13.91
C LYS A 161 7.49 16.65 13.63
N VAL A 162 8.79 16.39 13.51
CA VAL A 162 9.85 17.40 13.29
C VAL A 162 9.59 18.18 12.01
N ARG A 163 9.19 17.51 10.92
CA ARG A 163 8.91 18.19 9.64
C ARG A 163 7.78 19.21 9.75
N LEU A 164 6.78 18.92 10.58
CA LEU A 164 5.63 19.79 10.77
C LEU A 164 5.95 20.99 11.69
N ILE A 165 6.86 20.81 12.65
CA ILE A 165 7.47 21.90 13.43
C ILE A 165 8.30 22.82 12.52
N LEU A 166 9.14 22.24 11.64
CA LEU A 166 9.93 23.01 10.67
C LEU A 166 9.03 23.79 9.71
N ALA A 167 7.97 23.17 9.19
CA ALA A 167 7.00 23.84 8.33
C ALA A 167 6.34 25.05 9.02
N LEU A 168 5.97 24.90 10.30
CA LEU A 168 5.42 26.00 11.10
C LEU A 168 6.41 27.16 11.24
N PHE A 169 7.67 26.85 11.57
CA PHE A 169 8.74 27.84 11.71
C PHE A 169 8.99 28.60 10.41
N PHE A 170 9.15 27.89 9.30
CA PHE A 170 9.38 28.49 7.98
C PHE A 170 8.18 29.33 7.49
N ALA A 171 6.94 28.89 7.74
CA ALA A 171 5.76 29.67 7.36
C ALA A 171 5.68 31.00 8.11
N VAL A 172 5.94 31.01 9.42
CA VAL A 172 5.95 32.23 10.24
C VAL A 172 7.08 33.16 9.78
N LEU A 173 8.27 32.62 9.53
CA LEU A 173 9.41 33.40 9.07
C LEU A 173 9.16 34.00 7.68
N ALA A 174 8.54 33.25 6.76
CA ALA A 174 8.16 33.76 5.44
C ALA A 174 7.16 34.93 5.55
N MET A 175 6.13 34.81 6.40
CA MET A 175 5.15 35.88 6.62
C MET A 175 5.76 37.14 7.25
N ALA A 176 6.70 36.96 8.19
CA ALA A 176 7.41 38.07 8.80
C ALA A 176 8.34 38.77 7.78
N ALA A 177 9.05 38.01 6.96
CA ALA A 177 9.95 38.56 5.95
C ALA A 177 9.19 39.38 4.91
N THR A 178 8.05 38.88 4.41
CA THR A 178 7.26 39.59 3.40
C THR A 178 6.58 40.84 3.94
N THR A 179 6.08 40.81 5.18
CA THR A 179 5.52 42.00 5.82
C THR A 179 6.57 43.10 6.02
N VAL A 180 7.78 42.76 6.45
CA VAL A 180 8.89 43.72 6.56
C VAL A 180 9.24 44.33 5.21
N VAL A 181 9.36 43.51 4.15
CA VAL A 181 9.68 43.99 2.79
C VAL A 181 8.60 44.93 2.26
N VAL A 182 7.32 44.59 2.43
CA VAL A 182 6.20 45.45 2.00
C VAL A 182 6.20 46.77 2.75
N VAL A 183 6.42 46.74 4.07
CA VAL A 183 6.46 47.95 4.90
C VAL A 183 7.61 48.87 4.47
N LEU A 184 8.82 48.33 4.26
CA LEU A 184 9.97 49.13 3.79
C LEU A 184 9.71 49.77 2.41
N ASN A 185 9.13 49.01 1.46
CA ASN A 185 8.77 49.55 0.15
C ASN A 185 7.69 50.64 0.23
N LEU A 186 6.76 50.58 1.20
CA LEU A 186 5.76 51.62 1.42
C LEU A 186 6.33 52.90 2.04
N PHE A 187 7.48 52.82 2.73
CA PHE A 187 8.15 54.00 3.29
C PHE A 187 9.10 54.70 2.31
N GLU A 188 9.56 53.99 1.27
CA GLU A 188 10.44 54.55 0.22
C GLU A 188 9.67 55.24 -0.93
N ASN A 189 8.35 55.06 -1.02
CA ASN A 189 7.47 55.59 -2.06
C ASN A 189 6.56 56.70 -1.53
#